data_AF-A0A0P9B4R7-F1
#
_entry.id   AF-A0A0P9B4R7-F1
#
_cell.length_a   1.000
_cell.length_b   1.000
_cell.length_c   1.000
_cell.angle_alpha   90.00
_cell.angle_beta   90.00
_cell.angle_gamma   90.00
#
_symmetry.space_group_name_H-M   'P 1'
#
loop_
_entity.id
_entity.type
_entity.pdbx_description
1 polymer ?
#
loop_
_entity_poly.entity_id
_entity_poly.type
_entity_poly.pdbx_seq_one_letter_code
_entity_poly.pdbx_strand_id
1 'polypeptide(L)'
;MGADEFRDYILGFIFYKYLSEKQHIFANKLLETENVKDYTNVTGEDDIEAIREESLIKLGYFLRPNELFEAITIRGNADTEGKSNFILEDLQSILNSIEQSTMGTESEDDFNQLFEDLDLGSTKLGRSVEARNTLIAKVLSHLDKIDFALEDSESDVLGDAYEYLISQFASGAGDLPPEAPSFIMRVCGYG
;
A
#
# COMPACT_ATOMS: atom_id res chain seq x y z
N MET A 1 -8.78 17.84 -9.29
CA MET A 1 -7.55 17.04 -9.36
C MET A 1 -7.25 16.81 -10.83
N GLY A 2 -6.00 17.00 -11.28
CA GLY A 2 -5.59 16.55 -12.61
C GLY A 2 -5.47 15.02 -12.63
N ALA A 3 -5.54 14.40 -13.81
CA ALA A 3 -5.38 12.95 -13.95
C ALA A 3 -3.99 12.47 -13.47
N ASP A 4 -2.96 13.30 -13.70
CA ASP A 4 -1.57 12.99 -13.32
C ASP A 4 -1.39 12.92 -11.80
N GLU A 5 -2.01 13.83 -11.06
CA GLU A 5 -1.86 13.84 -9.59
C GLU A 5 -2.55 12.64 -8.97
N PHE A 6 -3.76 12.29 -9.44
CA PHE A 6 -4.47 11.12 -8.93
C PHE A 6 -3.71 9.82 -9.21
N ARG A 7 -3.03 9.74 -10.36
CA ARG A 7 -2.13 8.62 -10.69
C ARG A 7 -1.05 8.47 -9.62
N ASP A 8 -0.37 9.54 -9.25
CA ASP A 8 0.75 9.46 -8.30
C ASP A 8 0.27 8.93 -6.93
N TYR A 9 -0.94 9.31 -6.48
CA TYR A 9 -1.58 8.69 -5.30
C TYR A 9 -1.87 7.20 -5.45
N ILE A 10 -2.43 6.78 -6.59
CA ILE A 10 -2.75 5.37 -6.82
C ILE A 10 -1.47 4.53 -6.87
N LEU A 11 -0.43 5.00 -7.58
CA LEU A 11 0.85 4.30 -7.66
C LEU A 11 1.49 4.16 -6.27
N GLY A 12 1.49 5.23 -5.48
CA GLY A 12 1.97 5.20 -4.11
C GLY A 12 1.21 4.20 -3.23
N PHE A 13 -0.12 4.16 -3.32
CA PHE A 13 -0.92 3.19 -2.54
C PHE A 13 -0.77 1.75 -3.03
N ILE A 14 -0.61 1.51 -4.33
CA ILE A 14 -0.28 0.19 -4.88
C ILE A 14 1.07 -0.28 -4.33
N PHE A 15 2.06 0.60 -4.32
CA PHE A 15 3.38 0.27 -3.79
C PHE A 15 3.33 -0.02 -2.29
N TYR A 16 2.62 0.81 -1.52
CA TYR A 16 2.39 0.55 -0.09
C TYR A 16 1.70 -0.82 0.15
N LYS A 17 0.68 -1.17 -0.65
CA LYS A 17 0.03 -2.49 -0.58
C LYS A 17 1.02 -3.62 -0.87
N TYR A 18 1.85 -3.47 -1.90
CA TYR A 18 2.88 -4.44 -2.24
C TYR A 18 3.88 -4.67 -1.10
N LEU A 19 4.38 -3.58 -0.50
CA LEU A 19 5.29 -3.68 0.66
C LEU A 19 4.61 -4.34 1.85
N SER A 20 3.34 -4.00 2.12
CA SER A 20 2.58 -4.61 3.20
C SER A 20 2.39 -6.12 3.01
N GLU A 21 2.00 -6.58 1.83
CA GLU A 21 1.81 -8.01 1.58
C GLU A 21 3.13 -8.77 1.63
N LYS A 22 4.21 -8.18 1.07
CA LYS A 22 5.55 -8.79 1.14
C LYS A 22 6.05 -8.91 2.58
N GLN A 23 5.82 -7.90 3.43
CA GLN A 23 6.08 -7.98 4.86
C GLN A 23 5.27 -9.09 5.53
N HIS A 24 3.96 -9.17 5.25
CA HIS A 24 3.08 -10.17 5.84
C HIS A 24 3.51 -11.60 5.47
N ILE A 25 3.77 -11.85 4.19
CA ILE A 25 4.26 -13.15 3.69
C ILE A 25 5.61 -13.50 4.34
N PHE A 26 6.54 -12.54 4.41
CA PHE A 26 7.85 -12.77 5.00
C PHE A 26 7.77 -13.06 6.50
N ALA A 27 6.99 -12.28 7.25
CA ALA A 27 6.78 -12.49 8.68
C ALA A 27 6.09 -13.83 8.97
N ASN A 28 5.08 -14.21 8.18
CA ASN A 28 4.44 -15.52 8.32
C ASN A 28 5.42 -16.68 8.10
N LYS A 29 6.37 -16.55 7.18
CA LYS A 29 7.44 -17.55 6.97
C LYS A 29 8.34 -17.69 8.21
N LEU A 30 8.64 -16.60 8.89
CA LEU A 30 9.40 -16.62 10.15
C LEU A 30 8.61 -17.26 11.30
N LEU A 31 7.28 -17.13 11.27
CA LEU A 31 6.36 -17.61 12.30
C LEU A 31 5.86 -19.05 12.05
N GLU A 32 6.33 -19.76 11.02
CA GLU A 32 5.84 -21.11 10.67
C GLU A 32 5.95 -22.12 11.83
N THR A 33 6.95 -21.94 12.69
CA THR A 33 7.23 -22.78 13.86
C THR A 33 6.58 -22.27 15.15
N GLU A 34 6.00 -21.08 15.14
CA GLU A 34 5.43 -20.42 16.32
C GLU A 34 3.96 -20.81 16.56
N ASN A 35 3.48 -20.47 17.76
CA ASN A 35 2.07 -20.70 18.13
C ASN A 35 1.12 -19.76 17.37
N VAL A 36 1.54 -18.51 17.15
CA VAL A 36 0.82 -17.52 16.35
C VAL A 36 1.53 -17.43 15.00
N LYS A 37 0.89 -17.97 13.97
CA LYS A 37 1.48 -18.10 12.63
C LYS A 37 1.12 -16.95 11.68
N ASP A 38 0.05 -16.25 12.02
CA ASP A 38 -0.42 -15.11 11.25
C ASP A 38 0.10 -13.83 11.90
N TYR A 39 0.94 -13.13 11.15
CA TYR A 39 1.60 -11.90 11.58
C TYR A 39 0.60 -10.84 12.04
N THR A 40 -0.60 -10.78 11.46
CA THR A 40 -1.65 -9.84 11.87
C THR A 40 -2.08 -10.01 13.34
N ASN A 41 -1.91 -11.21 13.90
CA ASN A 41 -2.30 -11.56 15.26
C ASN A 41 -1.13 -11.51 16.26
N VAL A 42 0.08 -11.16 15.81
CA VAL A 42 1.25 -11.07 16.69
C VAL A 42 1.16 -9.80 17.53
N THR A 43 1.20 -9.96 18.86
CA THR A 43 1.17 -8.85 19.82
C THR A 43 2.36 -8.83 20.77
N GLY A 44 3.23 -9.84 20.71
CA GLY A 44 4.43 -9.92 21.55
C GLY A 44 5.50 -8.99 21.01
N GLU A 45 5.94 -8.00 21.81
CA GLU A 45 6.97 -7.07 21.36
C GLU A 45 8.32 -7.76 21.06
N ASP A 46 8.64 -8.86 21.77
CA ASP A 46 9.86 -9.63 21.49
C ASP A 46 9.82 -10.30 20.11
N ASP A 47 8.66 -10.85 19.72
CA ASP A 47 8.46 -11.47 18.40
C ASP A 47 8.46 -10.40 17.29
N ILE A 48 7.79 -9.27 17.54
CA ILE A 48 7.76 -8.12 16.63
C ILE A 48 9.17 -7.59 16.39
N GLU A 49 10.00 -7.50 17.43
CA GLU A 49 11.37 -7.01 17.34
C GLU A 49 12.27 -7.99 16.56
N ALA A 50 12.13 -9.30 16.80
CA ALA A 50 12.86 -10.32 16.03
C ALA A 50 12.48 -10.27 14.54
N ILE A 51 11.18 -10.15 14.23
CA ILE A 51 10.70 -9.99 12.85
C ILE A 51 11.22 -8.68 12.25
N ARG A 52 11.27 -7.59 13.02
CA ARG A 52 11.80 -6.29 12.57
C ARG A 52 13.23 -6.40 12.12
N GLU A 53 14.11 -7.02 12.91
CA GLU A 53 15.52 -7.18 12.57
C GLU A 53 15.69 -7.96 11.26
N GLU A 54 15.02 -9.11 11.12
CA GLU A 54 15.08 -9.92 9.91
C GLU A 54 14.46 -9.21 8.69
N SER A 55 13.38 -8.44 8.90
CA SER A 55 12.72 -7.67 7.83
C SER A 55 13.61 -6.55 7.32
N LEU A 56 14.28 -5.82 8.21
CA LEU A 56 15.24 -4.79 7.80
C LEU A 56 16.42 -5.37 7.02
N ILE A 57 16.89 -6.57 7.38
CA ILE A 57 18.00 -7.25 6.68
C ILE A 57 17.57 -7.80 5.32
N LYS A 58 16.37 -8.38 5.21
CA LYS A 58 15.91 -9.08 3.99
C LYS A 58 15.09 -8.22 3.03
N LEU A 59 14.29 -7.32 3.57
CA LEU A 59 13.35 -6.47 2.85
C LEU A 59 13.81 -5.01 2.77
N GLY A 60 14.65 -4.55 3.71
CA GLY A 60 15.12 -3.16 3.79
C GLY A 60 14.16 -2.22 4.52
N TYR A 61 12.96 -2.69 4.86
CA TYR A 61 11.93 -1.94 5.58
C TYR A 61 11.21 -2.85 6.58
N PHE A 62 10.36 -2.25 7.41
CA PHE A 62 9.52 -2.99 8.35
C PHE A 62 8.17 -2.30 8.51
N LEU A 63 7.11 -3.10 8.63
CA LEU A 63 5.77 -2.65 8.98
C LEU A 63 5.23 -3.49 10.13
N ARG A 64 4.72 -2.84 11.17
CA ARG A 64 4.03 -3.52 12.27
C ARG A 64 2.71 -4.14 11.81
N PRO A 65 2.15 -5.13 12.54
CA PRO A 65 0.87 -5.74 12.20
C PRO A 65 -0.29 -4.74 12.01
N ASN A 66 -0.31 -3.66 12.80
CA ASN A 66 -1.32 -2.59 12.73
C ASN A 66 -1.05 -1.53 11.64
N GLU A 67 0.12 -1.59 11.00
CA GLU A 67 0.57 -0.72 9.91
C GLU A 67 0.46 -1.42 8.54
N LEU A 68 -0.02 -2.66 8.52
CA LEU A 68 -0.32 -3.37 7.29
C LEU A 68 -1.51 -2.72 6.55
N PHE A 69 -1.50 -2.85 5.23
CA PHE A 69 -2.51 -2.30 4.32
C PHE A 69 -3.93 -2.75 4.69
N GLU A 70 -4.11 -4.03 5.00
CA GLU A 70 -5.38 -4.59 5.45
C GLU A 70 -5.82 -3.94 6.78
N ALA A 71 -4.90 -3.78 7.74
CA ALA A 71 -5.19 -3.15 9.02
C ALA A 71 -5.60 -1.68 8.88
N ILE A 72 -4.99 -0.93 7.96
CA ILE A 72 -5.40 0.44 7.63
C ILE A 72 -6.76 0.46 6.95
N THR A 73 -7.00 -0.44 6.00
CA THR A 73 -8.26 -0.52 5.26
C THR A 73 -9.44 -0.87 6.17
N ILE A 74 -9.26 -1.81 7.09
CA ILE A 74 -10.27 -2.15 8.10
C ILE A 74 -10.60 -0.93 8.97
N ARG A 75 -9.59 -0.17 9.40
CA ARG A 75 -9.80 1.06 10.20
C ARG A 75 -10.49 2.15 9.40
N GLY A 76 -10.09 2.37 8.14
CA GLY A 76 -10.71 3.36 7.26
C GLY A 76 -12.17 3.05 6.91
N ASN A 77 -12.54 1.77 6.90
CA ASN A 77 -13.90 1.29 6.66
C ASN A 77 -14.71 1.03 7.95
N ALA A 78 -14.15 1.33 9.13
CA ALA A 78 -14.84 1.11 10.39
C ALA A 78 -15.99 2.13 10.53
N ASP A 79 -17.16 1.76 9.99
CA ASP A 79 -18.41 2.53 10.06
C ASP A 79 -19.12 2.32 11.41
N THR A 80 -18.33 2.29 12.50
CA THR A 80 -18.82 2.00 13.84
C THR A 80 -18.91 3.29 14.64
N GLU A 81 -20.12 3.61 15.12
CA GLU A 81 -20.35 4.71 16.07
C GLU A 81 -19.30 4.66 17.20
N GLY A 82 -18.41 5.65 17.23
CA GLY A 82 -17.41 5.82 18.30
C GLY A 82 -15.97 5.39 17.99
N LYS A 83 -15.67 4.80 16.82
CA LYS A 83 -14.28 4.63 16.35
C LYS A 83 -13.97 5.67 15.28
N SER A 84 -12.87 6.40 15.45
CA SER A 84 -12.40 7.35 14.44
C SER A 84 -11.97 6.55 13.20
N ASN A 85 -12.65 6.75 12.06
CA ASN A 85 -12.26 6.21 10.76
C ASN A 85 -11.12 7.02 10.12
N PHE A 86 -10.47 7.86 10.92
CA PHE A 86 -9.51 8.83 10.48
C PHE A 86 -8.12 8.18 10.35
N ILE A 87 -7.73 7.86 9.12
CA ILE A 87 -6.52 7.11 8.79
C ILE A 87 -5.41 7.97 8.18
N LEU A 88 -5.68 9.26 7.89
CA LEU A 88 -4.73 10.11 7.17
C LEU A 88 -3.40 10.31 7.92
N GLU A 89 -3.46 10.59 9.22
CA GLU A 89 -2.26 10.80 10.04
C GLU A 89 -1.44 9.52 10.18
N ASP A 90 -2.12 8.40 10.44
CA ASP A 90 -1.47 7.09 10.52
C ASP A 90 -0.82 6.70 9.19
N LEU A 91 -1.55 6.86 8.08
CA LEU A 91 -1.04 6.55 6.75
C LEU A 91 0.18 7.41 6.42
N GLN A 92 0.14 8.72 6.70
CA GLN A 92 1.31 9.59 6.50
C GLN A 92 2.50 9.13 7.35
N SER A 93 2.25 8.77 8.62
CA SER A 93 3.30 8.26 9.51
C SER A 93 3.92 6.98 8.97
N ILE A 94 3.10 6.05 8.49
CA ILE A 94 3.55 4.76 7.95
C ILE A 94 4.40 4.95 6.70
N LEU A 95 3.95 5.77 5.75
CA LEU A 95 4.71 6.06 4.53
C LEU A 95 6.08 6.67 4.87
N ASN A 96 6.11 7.64 5.79
CA ASN A 96 7.36 8.24 6.26
C ASN A 96 8.25 7.21 6.97
N SER A 97 7.67 6.29 7.75
CA SER A 97 8.42 5.24 8.44
C SER A 97 9.05 4.25 7.48
N ILE A 98 8.40 3.93 6.36
CA ILE A 98 8.98 3.08 5.31
C ILE A 98 10.23 3.75 4.72
N GLU A 99 10.13 5.03 4.31
CA GLU A 99 11.27 5.77 3.74
C GLU A 99 12.44 5.91 4.75
N GLN A 100 12.12 6.17 6.01
CA GLN A 100 13.13 6.28 7.06
C GLN A 100 13.77 4.93 7.41
N SER A 101 13.03 3.83 7.30
CA SER A 101 13.57 2.49 7.59
C SER A 101 14.62 2.06 6.56
N THR A 102 14.54 2.60 5.34
CA THR A 102 15.47 2.31 4.25
C THR A 102 16.70 3.23 4.25
N MET A 103 16.68 4.34 5.01
CA MET A 103 17.83 5.26 5.13
C MET A 103 19.06 4.56 5.74
N GLY A 104 20.19 4.59 5.04
CA GLY A 104 21.44 3.95 5.44
C GLY A 104 21.54 2.47 5.07
N THR A 105 20.60 1.93 4.29
CA THR A 105 20.67 0.56 3.73
C THR A 105 21.09 0.59 2.26
N GLU A 106 21.47 -0.56 1.69
CA GLU A 106 21.77 -0.66 0.25
C GLU A 106 20.56 -0.32 -0.64
N SER A 107 19.35 -0.33 -0.08
CA SER A 107 18.09 0.03 -0.74
C SER A 107 17.69 1.49 -0.52
N GLU A 108 18.52 2.33 0.09
CA GLU A 108 18.19 3.75 0.33
C GLU A 108 17.80 4.47 -0.97
N ASP A 109 18.57 4.31 -2.04
CA ASP A 109 18.31 4.98 -3.33
C ASP A 109 17.01 4.52 -4.01
N ASP A 110 16.54 3.29 -3.76
CA ASP A 110 15.32 2.73 -4.36
C ASP A 110 14.04 3.22 -3.65
N PHE A 111 14.16 3.67 -2.39
CA PHE A 111 13.04 4.08 -1.55
C PHE A 111 13.06 5.56 -1.16
N ASN A 112 14.17 6.26 -1.41
CA ASN A 112 14.27 7.69 -1.17
C ASN A 112 13.33 8.45 -2.11
N GLN A 113 12.53 9.37 -1.54
CA GLN A 113 11.52 10.16 -2.25
C GLN A 113 10.37 9.35 -2.88
N LEU A 114 10.23 8.08 -2.51
CA LEU A 114 9.22 7.17 -3.06
C LEU A 114 7.78 7.66 -2.81
N PHE A 115 7.54 8.31 -1.67
CA PHE A 115 6.25 8.85 -1.27
C PHE A 115 6.26 10.38 -1.14
N GLU A 116 7.32 11.08 -1.57
CA GLU A 116 7.45 12.53 -1.44
C GLU A 116 6.32 13.30 -2.15
N ASP A 117 5.85 12.77 -3.28
CA ASP A 117 4.76 13.37 -4.06
C ASP A 117 3.36 13.09 -3.48
N LEU A 118 3.24 12.26 -2.44
CA LEU A 118 1.97 11.93 -1.78
C LEU A 118 1.59 12.98 -0.73
N ASP A 119 1.01 14.09 -1.18
CA ASP A 119 0.39 15.08 -0.28
C ASP A 119 -1.03 14.67 0.15
N LEU A 120 -1.14 13.84 1.20
CA LEU A 120 -2.44 13.48 1.80
C LEU A 120 -3.18 14.71 2.39
N GLY A 121 -2.47 15.81 2.58
CA GLY A 121 -2.98 17.12 2.96
C GLY A 121 -3.58 17.92 1.81
N SER A 122 -3.46 17.48 0.57
CA SER A 122 -3.83 18.27 -0.61
C SER A 122 -5.32 18.61 -0.65
N THR A 123 -5.63 19.90 -0.84
CA THR A 123 -7.02 20.36 -1.08
C THR A 123 -7.64 19.78 -2.35
N LYS A 124 -6.83 19.13 -3.20
CA LYS A 124 -7.24 18.45 -4.43
C LYS A 124 -7.91 17.09 -4.18
N LEU A 125 -7.58 16.44 -3.06
CA LEU A 125 -8.23 15.20 -2.58
C LEU A 125 -9.58 15.50 -1.92
N GLY A 126 -9.77 16.72 -1.42
CA GLY A 126 -11.00 17.14 -0.77
C GLY A 126 -10.85 18.49 -0.06
N ARG A 127 -11.94 19.25 0.01
CA ARG A 127 -11.93 20.58 0.66
C ARG A 127 -11.92 20.51 2.20
N SER A 128 -12.40 19.42 2.77
CA SER A 128 -12.36 19.16 4.22
C SER A 128 -11.43 17.99 4.53
N VAL A 129 -11.00 17.90 5.78
CA VAL A 129 -10.22 16.78 6.30
C VAL A 129 -11.00 15.46 6.15
N GLU A 130 -12.29 15.47 6.46
CA GLU A 130 -13.19 14.32 6.35
C GLU A 130 -13.37 13.85 4.90
N ALA A 131 -13.48 14.78 3.95
CA ALA A 131 -13.62 14.45 2.53
C ALA A 131 -12.37 13.75 1.99
N ARG A 132 -11.18 14.23 2.40
CA ARG A 132 -9.90 13.60 2.05
C ARG A 132 -9.80 12.19 2.62
N ASN A 133 -10.13 12.04 3.90
CA ASN A 133 -10.13 10.75 4.59
C ASN A 133 -11.07 9.75 3.91
N THR A 134 -12.29 10.18 3.59
CA THR A 134 -13.29 9.33 2.92
C THR A 134 -12.83 8.88 1.54
N LEU A 135 -12.22 9.79 0.75
CA LEU A 135 -11.71 9.45 -0.57
C LEU A 135 -10.58 8.43 -0.48
N ILE A 136 -9.60 8.66 0.40
CA ILE A 136 -8.46 7.77 0.60
C ILE A 136 -8.92 6.40 1.11
N ALA A 137 -9.78 6.36 2.14
CA ALA A 137 -10.32 5.10 2.67
C ALA A 137 -11.04 4.29 1.57
N LYS A 138 -11.79 4.97 0.70
CA LYS A 138 -12.47 4.32 -0.44
C LYS A 138 -11.47 3.76 -1.46
N VAL A 139 -10.42 4.51 -1.77
CA VAL A 139 -9.35 4.05 -2.67
C VAL A 139 -8.63 2.84 -2.10
N LEU A 140 -8.23 2.88 -0.83
CA LEU A 140 -7.59 1.75 -0.15
C LEU A 140 -8.51 0.53 -0.13
N SER A 141 -9.81 0.71 0.16
CA SER A 141 -10.80 -0.38 0.11
C SER A 141 -10.98 -1.00 -1.28
N HIS A 142 -10.82 -0.22 -2.34
CA HIS A 142 -10.85 -0.75 -3.70
C HIS A 142 -9.58 -1.54 -4.02
N LEU A 143 -8.43 -1.03 -3.58
CA LEU A 143 -7.14 -1.69 -3.72
C LEU A 143 -7.07 -2.98 -2.90
N ASP A 144 -7.67 -3.04 -1.71
CA ASP A 144 -7.69 -4.22 -0.84
C ASP A 144 -8.39 -5.44 -1.46
N LYS A 145 -9.36 -5.21 -2.36
CA LYS A 145 -10.08 -6.29 -3.08
C LYS A 145 -9.24 -6.97 -4.15
N ILE A 146 -8.02 -6.52 -4.32
CA ILE A 146 -7.12 -6.94 -5.38
C ILE A 146 -6.13 -7.90 -4.76
N ASP A 147 -6.09 -9.12 -5.27
CA ASP A 147 -5.01 -10.03 -4.96
C ASP A 147 -3.85 -9.78 -5.92
N PHE A 148 -2.66 -9.48 -5.39
CA PHE A 148 -1.45 -9.32 -6.20
C PHE A 148 -0.76 -10.64 -6.49
N ALA A 149 -1.22 -11.74 -5.88
CA ALA A 149 -0.69 -13.08 -6.08
C ALA A 149 0.83 -13.15 -5.93
N LEU A 150 1.40 -12.45 -4.92
CA LEU A 150 2.85 -12.34 -4.72
C LEU A 150 3.57 -13.67 -4.44
N GLU A 151 2.81 -14.71 -4.10
CA GLU A 151 3.32 -16.07 -3.92
C GLU A 151 3.28 -16.91 -5.20
N ASP A 152 2.60 -16.44 -6.26
CA ASP A 152 2.56 -17.09 -7.55
C ASP A 152 3.69 -16.55 -8.44
N SER A 153 4.74 -17.36 -8.58
CA SER A 153 5.92 -17.03 -9.39
C SER A 153 5.64 -16.85 -10.89
N GLU A 154 4.45 -17.22 -11.38
CA GLU A 154 4.04 -17.02 -12.78
C GLU A 154 3.10 -15.80 -12.96
N SER A 155 2.66 -15.18 -11.86
CA SER A 155 1.70 -14.07 -11.88
C SER A 155 2.41 -12.72 -11.81
N ASP A 156 2.78 -12.15 -12.96
CA ASP A 156 3.29 -10.77 -13.06
C ASP A 156 2.16 -9.73 -13.06
N VAL A 157 1.00 -10.05 -12.45
CA VAL A 157 -0.21 -9.22 -12.46
C VAL A 157 0.05 -7.82 -11.91
N LEU A 158 0.96 -7.69 -10.94
CA LEU A 158 1.38 -6.41 -10.39
C LEU A 158 2.29 -5.64 -11.35
N GLY A 159 3.25 -6.31 -11.98
CA GLY A 159 4.11 -5.73 -13.01
C GLY A 159 3.31 -5.27 -14.22
N ASP A 160 2.41 -6.11 -14.71
CA ASP A 160 1.47 -5.81 -15.80
C ASP A 160 0.55 -4.64 -15.45
N ALA A 161 0.03 -4.60 -14.23
CA ALA A 161 -0.80 -3.48 -13.76
C ALA A 161 0.01 -2.18 -13.71
N TYR A 162 1.25 -2.25 -13.20
CA TYR A 162 2.13 -1.10 -13.07
C TYR A 162 2.58 -0.57 -14.44
N GLU A 163 3.03 -1.44 -15.34
CA GLU A 163 3.42 -1.10 -16.71
C GLU A 163 2.23 -0.60 -17.53
N TYR A 164 1.05 -1.16 -17.31
CA TYR A 164 -0.18 -0.67 -17.91
C TYR A 164 -0.55 0.73 -17.42
N LEU A 165 -0.47 1.01 -16.12
CA LEU A 165 -0.70 2.36 -15.59
C LEU A 165 0.32 3.32 -16.20
N ILE A 166 1.61 2.99 -16.20
CA ILE A 166 2.65 3.82 -16.83
C ILE A 166 2.35 4.10 -18.31
N SER A 167 1.95 3.08 -19.08
CA SER A 167 1.65 3.22 -20.52
C SER A 167 0.37 4.02 -20.82
N GLN A 168 -0.67 3.89 -19.99
CA GLN A 168 -1.90 4.70 -20.08
C GLN A 168 -1.69 6.17 -19.79
N PHE A 169 -0.71 6.50 -18.95
CA PHE A 169 -0.45 7.88 -18.59
C PHE A 169 0.64 8.53 -19.45
N ALA A 170 1.60 7.76 -19.98
CA ALA A 170 2.55 8.23 -21.00
C ALA A 170 1.87 8.60 -22.33
N SER A 171 0.72 7.99 -22.64
CA SER A 171 -0.09 8.28 -23.83
C SER A 171 -1.00 9.50 -23.71
N GLY A 172 -1.05 10.15 -22.54
CA GLY A 172 -1.74 11.41 -22.32
C GLY A 172 -3.25 11.33 -22.59
N ALA A 173 -4.02 10.78 -21.64
CA ALA A 173 -5.48 10.92 -21.57
C ALA A 173 -6.23 10.82 -22.92
N GLY A 174 -6.39 9.61 -23.46
CA GLY A 174 -7.27 9.46 -24.63
C GLY A 174 -7.50 8.06 -25.15
N ASP A 175 -6.46 7.25 -25.33
CA ASP A 175 -6.59 5.93 -25.96
C ASP A 175 -6.16 4.81 -25.01
N LEU A 176 -7.15 4.10 -24.49
CA LEU A 176 -6.97 2.76 -23.94
C LEU A 176 -6.47 1.87 -25.09
N PRO A 177 -5.33 1.14 -24.97
CA PRO A 177 -4.98 0.13 -25.94
C PRO A 177 -6.07 -0.95 -25.91
N PRO A 178 -6.28 -1.65 -27.04
CA PRO A 178 -7.39 -2.59 -27.20
C PRO A 178 -7.38 -3.78 -26.22
N GLU A 179 -6.31 -3.96 -25.44
CA GLU A 179 -6.09 -5.07 -24.52
C GLU A 179 -5.68 -4.58 -23.12
N ALA A 180 -6.56 -3.82 -22.47
CA ALA A 180 -6.40 -3.48 -21.06
C ALA A 180 -6.44 -4.75 -20.19
N PRO A 181 -5.48 -4.98 -19.26
CA PRO A 181 -5.58 -6.05 -18.29
C PRO A 181 -6.90 -5.93 -17.54
N SER A 182 -7.63 -7.05 -17.44
CA SER A 182 -8.96 -7.12 -16.79
C SER A 182 -8.98 -6.50 -15.39
N PHE A 183 -7.83 -6.54 -14.72
CA PHE A 183 -7.54 -5.90 -13.46
C PHE A 183 -7.78 -4.38 -13.44
N ILE A 184 -7.24 -3.65 -14.43
CA ILE A 184 -7.29 -2.18 -14.48
C ILE A 184 -8.70 -1.69 -14.84
N MET A 185 -9.38 -2.41 -15.74
CA MET A 185 -10.80 -2.16 -16.06
C MET A 185 -11.67 -2.20 -14.80
N ARG A 186 -11.38 -3.13 -13.89
CA ARG A 186 -12.07 -3.29 -12.60
C ARG A 186 -11.81 -2.14 -11.62
N VAL A 187 -10.58 -1.61 -11.58
CA VAL A 187 -10.20 -0.47 -10.74
C VAL A 187 -10.81 0.84 -11.26
N CYS A 188 -10.84 1.03 -12.57
CA CYS A 188 -11.38 2.22 -13.22
C CYS A 188 -12.90 2.21 -13.37
N GLY A 189 -13.59 1.12 -13.01
CA GLY A 189 -15.05 1.01 -13.07
C GLY A 189 -15.63 0.81 -14.47
N TYR A 190 -14.81 0.38 -15.43
CA TYR A 190 -15.27 -0.04 -16.75
C TYR A 190 -15.51 -1.56 -16.70
N GLY A 191 -16.79 -1.93 -16.60
CA GLY A 191 -17.27 -3.32 -16.69
C GLY A 191 -17.84 -3.64 -18.05
#